data_AF-A0A1V9YG62-F1
#
_entry.id   AF-A0A1V9YG62-F1
#
_cell.length_a   1.000
_cell.length_b   1.000
_cell.length_c   1.000
_cell.angle_alpha   90.00
_cell.angle_beta   90.00
_cell.angle_gamma   90.00
#
_symmetry.space_group_name_H-M   'P 1'
#
loop_
_entity.id
_entity.type
_entity.pdbx_description
1 polymer ?
#
loop_
_entity_poly.entity_id
_entity_poly.type
_entity_poly.pdbx_seq_one_letter_code
_entity_poly.pdbx_strand_id
1 'polypeptide(L)'
;MTCPPPYTGPRLARLEDFGAWKDVFLAAAGSLGDYYVVDGYVDTEAANSIGPAKMHQFHAAADAAFSDIPTDLSHKAYDAAVVLRKRQVRNHVRAAIERDVASKHETAVRRACQRLLAAVAPPLHHVFKEMTSPFAMWAKLDVASRRGLAELWRTFVPVLDRPRSVAEARAAIDVFLNALFSAPTRATRDSPMDEVAEVRAKLTMLLLTHATDARAMDLFQHDSWSVPEYEAALHALAAEAPPLALAGPPIVAVPTPEPWRGLDAIKFPPT
;
A
#
# COMPACT_ATOMS: atom_id res chain seq x y z
N MET A 1 -29.76 -16.09 -5.22
CA MET A 1 -28.32 -15.95 -4.90
C MET A 1 -27.54 -16.09 -6.20
N THR A 2 -27.13 -14.98 -6.81
CA THR A 2 -26.27 -15.02 -8.00
C THR A 2 -24.83 -15.19 -7.53
N CYS A 3 -24.21 -16.32 -7.89
CA CYS A 3 -22.78 -16.54 -7.69
C CYS A 3 -22.05 -15.40 -8.43
N PRO A 4 -21.09 -14.70 -7.80
CA PRO A 4 -20.35 -13.66 -8.50
C PRO A 4 -19.68 -14.28 -9.73
N PRO A 5 -19.64 -13.55 -10.87
CA PRO A 5 -18.98 -14.05 -12.06
C PRO A 5 -17.52 -14.36 -11.69
N PRO A 6 -17.01 -15.55 -12.06
CA PRO A 6 -15.64 -15.92 -11.76
C PRO A 6 -14.69 -14.89 -12.35
N TYR A 7 -13.60 -14.58 -11.65
CA TYR A 7 -12.56 -13.72 -12.18
C TYR A 7 -11.98 -14.39 -13.45
N THR A 8 -12.11 -13.72 -14.59
CA THR A 8 -11.66 -14.20 -15.90
C THR A 8 -10.30 -13.64 -16.33
N GLY A 9 -9.70 -12.76 -15.52
CA GLY A 9 -8.43 -12.12 -15.82
C GLY A 9 -7.22 -13.00 -15.51
N PRO A 10 -6.00 -12.50 -15.79
CA PRO A 10 -4.76 -13.21 -15.48
C PRO A 10 -4.59 -13.37 -13.97
N ARG A 11 -4.24 -14.59 -13.54
CA ARG A 11 -3.95 -14.86 -12.12
C ARG A 11 -2.53 -14.41 -11.76
N LEU A 12 -2.39 -13.78 -10.60
CA LEU A 12 -1.09 -13.47 -10.01
C LEU A 12 -0.43 -14.77 -9.51
N ALA A 13 0.54 -15.26 -10.26
CA ALA A 13 1.28 -16.48 -9.91
C ALA A 13 2.51 -16.20 -9.04
N ARG A 14 3.14 -15.03 -9.23
CA ARG A 14 4.36 -14.62 -8.54
C ARG A 14 4.26 -13.17 -8.09
N LEU A 15 4.88 -12.84 -6.96
CA LEU A 15 4.84 -11.49 -6.40
C LEU A 15 5.59 -10.47 -7.26
N GLU A 16 6.60 -10.91 -8.02
CA GLU A 16 7.33 -10.07 -8.98
C GLU A 16 6.44 -9.51 -10.10
N ASP A 17 5.35 -10.21 -10.44
CA ASP A 17 4.41 -9.79 -11.47
C ASP A 17 3.36 -8.79 -10.95
N PHE A 18 3.36 -8.48 -9.64
CA PHE A 18 2.31 -7.70 -9.00
C PHE A 18 2.12 -6.32 -9.63
N GLY A 19 3.21 -5.64 -10.01
CA GLY A 19 3.17 -4.31 -10.63
C GLY A 19 2.36 -4.31 -11.93
N ALA A 20 2.69 -5.19 -12.87
CA ALA A 20 1.97 -5.29 -14.15
C ALA A 20 0.57 -5.90 -13.99
N TRP A 21 0.39 -6.80 -13.04
CA TRP A 21 -0.90 -7.44 -12.76
C TRP A 21 -1.92 -6.48 -12.13
N LYS A 22 -1.46 -5.55 -11.30
CA LYS A 22 -2.28 -4.62 -10.52
C LYS A 22 -3.27 -3.84 -11.39
N ASP A 23 -2.79 -3.22 -12.46
CA ASP A 23 -3.64 -2.38 -13.31
C ASP A 23 -4.71 -3.20 -14.04
N VAL A 24 -4.33 -4.38 -14.54
CA VAL A 24 -5.25 -5.32 -15.19
C VAL A 24 -6.30 -5.83 -14.21
N PHE A 25 -5.90 -6.13 -12.96
CA PHE A 25 -6.82 -6.56 -11.92
C PHE A 25 -7.79 -5.45 -11.53
N LEU A 26 -7.32 -4.22 -11.30
CA LEU A 26 -8.16 -3.09 -10.93
C LEU A 26 -9.15 -2.73 -12.05
N ALA A 27 -8.69 -2.73 -13.30
CA ALA A 27 -9.57 -2.55 -14.46
C ALA A 27 -10.64 -3.65 -14.51
N ALA A 28 -10.26 -4.90 -14.28
CA ALA A 28 -11.21 -6.01 -14.22
C ALA A 28 -12.13 -5.95 -12.98
N ALA A 29 -11.73 -5.30 -11.88
CA ALA A 29 -12.53 -5.17 -10.67
C ALA A 29 -13.69 -4.19 -10.82
N GLY A 30 -13.59 -3.22 -11.74
CA GLY A 30 -14.64 -2.24 -12.02
C GLY A 30 -15.09 -1.50 -10.76
N SER A 31 -16.39 -1.56 -10.45
CA SER A 31 -16.98 -0.90 -9.27
C SER A 31 -16.49 -1.43 -7.91
N LEU A 32 -15.69 -2.50 -7.88
CA LEU A 32 -15.04 -2.99 -6.67
C LEU A 32 -13.62 -2.42 -6.47
N GLY A 33 -13.10 -1.64 -7.43
CA GLY A 33 -11.73 -1.11 -7.39
C GLY A 33 -11.42 -0.33 -6.11
N ASP A 34 -12.34 0.54 -5.69
CA ASP A 34 -12.15 1.41 -4.53
C ASP A 34 -11.99 0.65 -3.21
N TYR A 35 -12.60 -0.53 -3.10
CA TYR A 35 -12.47 -1.41 -1.92
C TYR A 35 -11.04 -1.92 -1.70
N TYR A 36 -10.17 -1.88 -2.71
CA TYR A 36 -8.77 -2.28 -2.59
C TYR A 36 -7.83 -1.11 -2.32
N VAL A 37 -8.19 0.10 -2.75
CA VAL A 37 -7.28 1.25 -2.79
C VAL A 37 -7.56 2.25 -1.67
N VAL A 38 -8.80 2.36 -1.21
CA VAL A 38 -9.21 3.31 -0.16
C VAL A 38 -9.48 2.55 1.14
N ASP A 39 -8.74 2.90 2.19
CA ASP A 39 -8.96 2.32 3.51
C ASP A 39 -10.34 2.72 4.05
N GLY A 40 -11.08 1.72 4.57
CA GLY A 40 -12.43 1.93 5.09
C GLY A 40 -13.44 2.46 4.06
N TYR A 41 -13.25 2.19 2.76
CA TYR A 41 -14.17 2.65 1.72
C TYR A 41 -15.63 2.31 2.02
N VAL A 42 -16.51 3.30 1.96
CA VAL A 42 -17.96 3.15 2.06
C VAL A 42 -18.59 3.68 0.78
N ASP A 43 -19.38 2.83 0.13
CA ASP A 43 -20.17 3.20 -1.04
C ASP A 43 -21.27 4.19 -0.65
N THR A 44 -21.08 5.46 -0.99
CA THR A 44 -22.02 6.56 -0.70
C THR A 44 -23.30 6.46 -1.53
N GLU A 45 -23.28 5.73 -2.64
CA GLU A 45 -24.43 5.50 -3.51
C GLU A 45 -25.22 4.25 -3.13
N ALA A 46 -24.74 3.45 -2.16
CA ALA A 46 -25.44 2.26 -1.69
C ALA A 46 -26.87 2.56 -1.21
N ALA A 47 -27.12 3.75 -0.65
CA ALA A 47 -28.46 4.20 -0.29
C ALA A 47 -29.35 4.47 -1.52
N ASN A 48 -28.78 4.99 -2.60
CA ASN A 48 -29.49 5.28 -3.86
C ASN A 48 -29.93 3.99 -4.58
N SER A 49 -29.29 2.86 -4.28
CA SER A 49 -29.69 1.55 -4.80
C SER A 49 -31.00 1.01 -4.17
N ILE A 50 -31.57 1.69 -3.18
CA ILE A 50 -32.84 1.30 -2.56
C ILE A 50 -33.98 1.80 -3.45
N GLY A 51 -34.49 0.91 -4.31
CA GLY A 51 -35.60 1.23 -5.20
C GLY A 51 -36.94 1.50 -4.48
N PRO A 52 -37.91 2.10 -5.19
CA PRO A 52 -39.20 2.51 -4.61
C PRO A 52 -39.97 1.37 -3.93
N ALA A 53 -39.92 0.16 -4.50
CA ALA A 53 -40.59 -1.01 -3.94
C ALA A 53 -40.05 -1.39 -2.55
N LYS A 54 -38.72 -1.33 -2.36
CA LYS A 54 -38.09 -1.65 -1.08
C LYS A 54 -38.33 -0.54 -0.05
N MET A 55 -38.35 0.71 -0.50
CA MET A 55 -38.75 1.84 0.34
C MET A 55 -40.19 1.69 0.84
N HIS A 56 -41.12 1.30 -0.03
CA HIS A 56 -42.50 0.99 0.36
C HIS A 56 -42.58 -0.14 1.39
N GLN A 57 -41.78 -1.20 1.23
CA GLN A 57 -41.68 -2.27 2.23
C GLN A 57 -41.19 -1.77 3.59
N PHE A 58 -40.19 -0.88 3.63
CA PHE A 58 -39.72 -0.28 4.88
C PHE A 58 -40.81 0.56 5.56
N HIS A 59 -41.56 1.35 4.79
CA HIS A 59 -42.68 2.11 5.32
C HIS A 59 -43.80 1.21 5.84
N ALA A 60 -44.23 0.21 5.06
CA ALA A 60 -45.26 -0.73 5.48
C ALA A 60 -44.86 -1.51 6.75
N ALA A 61 -43.61 -1.97 6.82
CA ALA A 61 -43.09 -2.66 8.00
C ALA A 61 -43.01 -1.73 9.23
N ALA A 62 -42.60 -0.46 9.03
CA ALA A 62 -42.57 0.52 10.09
C ALA A 62 -43.99 0.85 10.59
N ASP A 63 -44.96 1.05 9.70
CA ASP A 63 -46.34 1.33 10.10
C ASP A 63 -47.00 0.17 10.84
N ALA A 64 -46.70 -1.08 10.46
CA ALA A 64 -47.18 -2.26 11.17
C ALA A 64 -46.52 -2.47 12.55
N ALA A 65 -45.30 -1.95 12.76
CA ALA A 65 -44.56 -2.11 14.01
C ALA A 65 -45.07 -1.19 15.14
N PHE A 66 -45.85 -0.15 14.83
CA PHE A 66 -46.36 0.79 15.83
C PHE A 66 -47.90 0.76 15.86
N SER A 67 -48.43 0.55 17.05
CA SER A 67 -49.87 0.52 17.32
C SER A 67 -50.57 1.82 16.92
N ASP A 68 -51.86 1.71 16.60
CA ASP A 68 -52.72 2.84 16.32
C ASP A 68 -52.91 3.73 17.56
N ILE A 69 -53.21 5.00 17.30
CA ILE A 69 -53.38 6.01 18.35
C ILE A 69 -54.78 5.85 18.94
N PRO A 70 -54.92 5.69 20.27
CA PRO A 70 -56.22 5.57 20.91
C PRO A 70 -57.10 6.80 20.64
N THR A 71 -58.36 6.55 20.28
CA THR A 71 -59.34 7.60 19.91
C THR A 71 -60.01 8.26 21.12
N ASP A 72 -59.80 7.71 22.32
CA ASP A 72 -60.33 8.20 23.60
C ASP A 72 -59.46 9.29 24.23
N LEU A 73 -58.35 9.68 23.59
CA LEU A 73 -57.48 10.76 24.05
C LEU A 73 -58.11 12.14 23.90
N SER A 74 -57.76 13.07 24.80
CA SER A 74 -58.05 14.49 24.61
C SER A 74 -57.37 15.02 23.34
N HIS A 75 -57.94 16.05 22.70
CA HIS A 75 -57.42 16.58 21.42
C HIS A 75 -55.91 16.89 21.48
N LYS A 76 -55.45 17.56 22.54
CA LYS A 76 -54.04 17.89 22.73
C LYS A 76 -53.14 16.65 22.89
N ALA A 77 -53.65 15.61 23.56
CA ALA A 77 -52.94 14.35 23.74
C ALA A 77 -52.89 13.53 22.44
N TYR A 78 -53.98 13.54 21.67
CA TYR A 78 -54.04 12.93 20.34
C TYR A 78 -53.03 13.56 19.39
N ASP A 79 -52.98 14.89 19.31
CA ASP A 79 -52.00 15.61 18.47
C ASP A 79 -50.56 15.26 18.85
N ALA A 80 -50.25 15.20 20.14
CA ALA A 80 -48.94 14.80 20.63
C ALA A 80 -48.61 13.34 20.26
N ALA A 81 -49.57 12.42 20.40
CA ALA A 81 -49.41 11.02 20.02
C ALA A 81 -49.19 10.85 18.51
N VAL A 82 -49.89 11.62 17.67
CA VAL A 82 -49.68 11.65 16.20
C VAL A 82 -48.26 12.06 15.85
N VAL A 83 -47.76 13.14 16.47
CA VAL A 83 -46.39 13.62 16.24
C VAL A 83 -45.37 12.58 16.70
N LEU A 84 -45.59 11.97 17.86
CA LEU A 84 -44.69 10.94 18.39
C LEU A 84 -44.64 9.71 17.48
N ARG A 85 -45.81 9.20 17.06
CA ARG A 85 -45.91 8.05 16.14
C ARG A 85 -45.19 8.34 14.82
N LYS A 86 -45.42 9.51 14.21
CA LYS A 86 -44.73 9.92 12.98
C LYS A 86 -43.20 9.93 13.14
N ARG A 87 -42.69 10.38 14.30
CA ARG A 87 -41.24 10.36 14.59
C ARG A 87 -40.72 8.93 14.76
N GLN A 88 -41.46 8.07 15.45
CA GLN A 88 -41.11 6.66 15.65
C GLN A 88 -41.04 5.89 14.32
N VAL A 89 -42.06 6.02 13.47
CA VAL A 89 -42.08 5.45 12.12
C VAL A 89 -40.88 5.92 11.31
N ARG A 90 -40.60 7.23 11.29
CA ARG A 90 -39.45 7.78 10.57
C ARG A 90 -38.12 7.21 11.05
N ASN A 91 -37.92 7.11 12.37
CA ASN A 91 -36.71 6.54 12.95
C ASN A 91 -36.57 5.06 12.60
N HIS A 92 -37.67 4.31 12.58
CA HIS A 92 -37.66 2.89 12.23
C HIS A 92 -37.29 2.67 10.76
N VAL A 93 -37.87 3.47 9.85
CA VAL A 93 -37.51 3.45 8.41
C VAL A 93 -36.02 3.78 8.23
N ARG A 94 -35.52 4.83 8.91
CA ARG A 94 -34.10 5.19 8.85
C ARG A 94 -33.20 4.03 9.30
N ALA A 95 -33.50 3.40 10.42
CA ALA A 95 -32.73 2.26 10.92
C ALA A 95 -32.80 1.05 9.97
N ALA A 96 -33.91 0.85 9.27
CA ALA A 96 -34.03 -0.20 8.25
C ALA A 96 -33.17 0.09 7.02
N ILE A 97 -33.10 1.35 6.58
CA ILE A 97 -32.21 1.80 5.49
C ILE A 97 -30.74 1.58 5.88
N GLU A 98 -30.34 2.03 7.07
CA GLU A 98 -28.97 1.87 7.57
C GLU A 98 -28.56 0.38 7.60
N ARG A 99 -29.45 -0.51 8.07
CA ARG A 99 -29.23 -1.96 8.06
C ARG A 99 -29.09 -2.54 6.64
N ASP A 100 -29.90 -2.09 5.69
CA ASP A 100 -29.80 -2.55 4.29
C ASP A 100 -28.49 -2.13 3.64
N VAL A 101 -28.08 -0.87 3.85
CA VAL A 101 -26.82 -0.32 3.35
C VAL A 101 -25.63 -1.08 3.95
N ALA A 102 -25.62 -1.30 5.26
CA ALA A 102 -24.58 -2.09 5.92
C ALA A 102 -24.49 -3.51 5.36
N SER A 103 -25.63 -4.19 5.15
CA SER A 103 -25.67 -5.54 4.57
C SER A 103 -25.14 -5.60 3.14
N LYS A 104 -25.46 -4.58 2.32
CA LYS A 104 -24.92 -4.44 0.96
C LYS A 104 -23.41 -4.23 0.98
N HIS A 105 -22.92 -3.36 1.87
CA HIS A 105 -21.50 -3.10 2.05
C HIS A 105 -20.75 -4.38 2.45
N GLU A 106 -21.21 -5.12 3.46
CA GLU A 106 -20.61 -6.41 3.86
C GLU A 106 -20.60 -7.44 2.73
N THR A 107 -21.64 -7.42 1.89
CA THR A 107 -21.70 -8.30 0.72
C THR A 107 -20.69 -7.89 -0.35
N ALA A 108 -20.51 -6.59 -0.59
CA ALA A 108 -19.50 -6.06 -1.50
C ALA A 108 -18.07 -6.37 -0.99
N VAL A 109 -17.80 -6.16 0.29
CA VAL A 109 -16.53 -6.52 0.95
C VAL A 109 -16.21 -8.00 0.75
N ARG A 110 -17.15 -8.90 1.06
CA ARG A 110 -16.95 -10.34 0.87
C ARG A 110 -16.68 -10.70 -0.60
N ARG A 111 -17.40 -10.06 -1.54
CA ARG A 111 -17.18 -10.26 -2.98
C ARG A 111 -15.80 -9.77 -3.41
N ALA A 112 -15.33 -8.63 -2.90
CA ALA A 112 -13.99 -8.11 -3.18
C ALA A 112 -12.91 -9.08 -2.66
N CYS A 113 -13.01 -9.54 -1.41
CA CYS A 113 -12.09 -10.54 -0.86
C CYS A 113 -12.07 -11.83 -1.70
N GLN A 114 -13.24 -12.37 -2.05
CA GLN A 114 -13.34 -13.57 -2.88
C GLN A 114 -12.75 -13.37 -4.28
N ARG A 115 -12.97 -12.20 -4.90
CA ARG A 115 -12.43 -11.86 -6.22
C ARG A 115 -10.91 -11.79 -6.17
N LEU A 116 -10.33 -11.17 -5.13
CA LEU A 116 -8.89 -11.11 -4.93
C LEU A 116 -8.29 -12.51 -4.72
N LEU A 117 -8.90 -13.35 -3.87
CA LEU A 117 -8.47 -14.74 -3.68
C LEU A 117 -8.52 -15.56 -4.98
N ALA A 118 -9.54 -15.35 -5.81
CA ALA A 118 -9.68 -16.02 -7.10
C ALA A 118 -8.64 -15.56 -8.13
N ALA A 119 -8.21 -14.31 -8.04
CA ALA A 119 -7.22 -13.69 -8.92
C ALA A 119 -5.78 -13.94 -8.49
N VAL A 120 -5.54 -14.50 -7.31
CA VAL A 120 -4.22 -14.82 -6.79
C VAL A 120 -4.02 -16.33 -6.72
N ALA A 121 -2.86 -16.81 -7.15
CA ALA A 121 -2.56 -18.24 -7.14
C ALA A 121 -2.52 -18.78 -5.69
N PRO A 122 -3.00 -20.03 -5.46
CA PRO A 122 -3.03 -20.63 -4.11
C PRO A 122 -1.73 -20.56 -3.30
N PRO A 123 -0.52 -20.69 -3.91
CA PRO A 123 0.74 -20.57 -3.17
C PRO A 123 0.93 -19.22 -2.47
N LEU A 124 0.33 -18.14 -2.98
CA LEU A 124 0.43 -16.79 -2.41
C LEU A 124 -0.65 -16.50 -1.36
N HIS A 125 -1.62 -17.41 -1.13
CA HIS A 125 -2.70 -17.17 -0.18
C HIS A 125 -2.22 -17.04 1.28
N HIS A 126 -1.04 -17.59 1.60
CA HIS A 126 -0.42 -17.42 2.91
C HIS A 126 -0.14 -15.94 3.26
N VAL A 127 -0.01 -15.07 2.24
CA VAL A 127 0.18 -13.62 2.43
C VAL A 127 -1.04 -12.99 3.10
N PHE A 128 -2.24 -13.53 2.89
CA PHE A 128 -3.52 -13.00 3.41
C PHE A 128 -3.90 -13.52 4.79
N LYS A 129 -3.03 -14.27 5.46
CA LYS A 129 -3.37 -14.89 6.74
C LYS A 129 -3.90 -13.84 7.71
N GLU A 130 -5.06 -14.13 8.33
CA GLU A 130 -5.75 -13.29 9.32
C GLU A 130 -6.39 -11.99 8.80
N MET A 131 -6.44 -11.77 7.47
CA MET A 131 -7.05 -10.57 6.89
C MET A 131 -8.49 -10.80 6.45
N THR A 132 -9.35 -9.86 6.83
CA THR A 132 -10.78 -9.87 6.48
C THR A 132 -11.19 -8.71 5.59
N SER A 133 -10.33 -7.68 5.47
CA SER A 133 -10.56 -6.49 4.65
C SER A 133 -9.87 -6.59 3.28
N PRO A 134 -10.55 -6.27 2.17
CA PRO A 134 -9.97 -6.29 0.82
C PRO A 134 -8.80 -5.30 0.70
N PHE A 135 -8.92 -4.12 1.33
CA PHE A 135 -7.83 -3.14 1.42
C PHE A 135 -6.62 -3.72 2.14
N ALA A 136 -6.82 -4.37 3.30
CA ALA A 136 -5.72 -4.95 4.07
C ALA A 136 -4.99 -6.07 3.28
N MET A 137 -5.77 -6.93 2.61
CA MET A 137 -5.23 -7.97 1.73
C MET A 137 -4.41 -7.38 0.57
N TRP A 138 -4.94 -6.32 -0.05
CA TRP A 138 -4.29 -5.60 -1.14
C TRP A 138 -2.98 -4.93 -0.69
N ALA A 139 -3.03 -4.16 0.40
CA ALA A 139 -1.86 -3.52 0.99
C ALA A 139 -0.78 -4.54 1.36
N LYS A 140 -1.17 -5.72 1.85
CA LYS A 140 -0.20 -6.78 2.15
C LYS A 140 0.47 -7.35 0.90
N LEU A 141 -0.28 -7.56 -0.19
CA LEU A 141 0.31 -7.98 -1.46
C LEU A 141 1.30 -6.94 -1.97
N ASP A 142 0.93 -5.66 -1.91
CA ASP A 142 1.80 -4.57 -2.34
C ASP A 142 3.11 -4.56 -1.51
N VAL A 143 3.02 -4.65 -0.18
CA VAL A 143 4.19 -4.77 0.69
C VAL A 143 4.99 -6.04 0.41
N ALA A 144 4.34 -7.18 0.20
CA ALA A 144 4.99 -8.46 -0.08
C ALA A 144 5.66 -8.49 -1.44
N SER A 145 5.13 -7.79 -2.44
CA SER A 145 5.73 -7.63 -3.77
C SER A 145 7.02 -6.82 -3.74
N ARG A 146 7.14 -5.91 -2.76
CA ARG A 146 8.34 -5.12 -2.50
C ARG A 146 9.34 -5.84 -1.58
N ARG A 147 9.01 -7.06 -1.12
CA ARG A 147 9.89 -7.86 -0.25
C ARG A 147 11.07 -8.35 -1.09
N GLY A 148 12.27 -7.93 -0.71
CA GLY A 148 13.47 -8.00 -1.54
C GLY A 148 14.05 -6.60 -1.77
N LEU A 149 13.23 -5.60 -2.11
CA LEU A 149 13.69 -4.20 -2.25
C LEU A 149 14.20 -3.65 -0.92
N ALA A 150 13.50 -3.91 0.19
CA ALA A 150 13.91 -3.43 1.51
C ALA A 150 15.15 -4.16 2.07
N GLU A 151 15.37 -5.42 1.68
CA GLU A 151 16.56 -6.19 2.03
C GLU A 151 17.75 -5.77 1.16
N LEU A 152 17.54 -5.67 -0.16
CA LEU A 152 18.49 -5.09 -1.11
C LEU A 152 18.90 -3.68 -0.67
N TRP A 153 17.94 -2.81 -0.34
CA TRP A 153 18.19 -1.46 0.18
C TRP A 153 18.99 -1.50 1.49
N ARG A 154 18.63 -2.36 2.45
CA ARG A 154 19.41 -2.51 3.70
C ARG A 154 20.84 -3.02 3.48
N THR A 155 21.04 -3.92 2.51
CA THR A 155 22.36 -4.42 2.12
C THR A 155 23.16 -3.35 1.37
N PHE A 156 22.48 -2.45 0.68
CA PHE A 156 23.06 -1.50 -0.26
C PHE A 156 23.38 -0.14 0.34
N VAL A 157 22.56 0.36 1.28
CA VAL A 157 22.78 1.63 2.00
C VAL A 157 24.19 1.72 2.62
N PRO A 158 24.71 0.69 3.32
CA PRO A 158 26.08 0.76 3.86
C PRO A 158 27.19 0.86 2.80
N VAL A 159 26.93 0.37 1.59
CA VAL A 159 27.88 0.44 0.46
C VAL A 159 27.85 1.82 -0.19
N LEU A 160 26.68 2.46 -0.23
CA LEU A 160 26.51 3.84 -0.71
C LEU A 160 26.98 4.90 0.30
N ASP A 161 26.90 4.61 1.60
CA ASP A 161 27.33 5.55 2.65
C ASP A 161 28.86 5.65 2.77
N ARG A 162 29.62 4.69 2.22
CA ARG A 162 31.09 4.66 2.26
C ARG A 162 31.72 3.96 1.03
N PRO A 163 31.50 4.45 -0.20
CA PRO A 163 32.17 3.89 -1.35
C PRO A 163 33.68 4.14 -1.25
N ARG A 164 34.51 3.11 -1.47
CA ARG A 164 35.97 3.32 -1.53
C ARG A 164 36.40 3.87 -2.90
N SER A 165 35.52 3.78 -3.90
CA SER A 165 35.68 4.38 -5.23
C SER A 165 34.34 4.48 -5.99
N VAL A 166 34.29 5.35 -7.01
CA VAL A 166 33.14 5.47 -7.93
C VAL A 166 32.84 4.15 -8.66
N ALA A 167 33.88 3.39 -9.00
CA ALA A 167 33.74 2.09 -9.68
C ALA A 167 33.07 1.04 -8.77
N GLU A 168 33.38 1.02 -7.48
CA GLU A 168 32.75 0.14 -6.49
C GLU A 168 31.28 0.53 -6.25
N ALA A 169 30.99 1.83 -6.14
CA ALA A 169 29.63 2.33 -6.06
C ALA A 169 28.82 1.93 -7.31
N ARG A 170 29.37 2.12 -8.51
CA ARG A 170 28.72 1.76 -9.78
C ARG A 170 28.43 0.26 -9.88
N ALA A 171 29.40 -0.58 -9.52
CA ALA A 171 29.20 -2.03 -9.53
C ALA A 171 28.09 -2.47 -8.55
N ALA A 172 28.05 -1.87 -7.35
CA ALA A 172 27.00 -2.15 -6.39
C ALA A 172 25.63 -1.66 -6.87
N ILE A 173 25.57 -0.47 -7.47
CA ILE A 173 24.37 0.11 -8.10
C ILE A 173 23.89 -0.78 -9.24
N ASP A 174 24.78 -1.27 -10.09
CA ASP A 174 24.44 -2.17 -11.20
C ASP A 174 23.88 -3.49 -10.68
N VAL A 175 24.40 -4.05 -9.59
CA VAL A 175 23.82 -5.24 -8.92
C VAL A 175 22.44 -4.94 -8.35
N PHE A 176 22.26 -3.81 -7.69
CA PHE A 176 20.96 -3.37 -7.15
C PHE A 176 19.92 -3.17 -8.25
N LEU A 177 20.27 -2.45 -9.31
CA LEU A 177 19.39 -2.19 -10.44
C LEU A 177 19.15 -3.46 -11.27
N ASN A 178 20.15 -4.32 -11.45
CA ASN A 178 19.91 -5.64 -12.03
C ASN A 178 18.89 -6.42 -11.20
N ALA A 179 19.01 -6.46 -9.87
CA ALA A 179 18.03 -7.14 -9.03
C ALA A 179 16.63 -6.47 -9.11
N LEU A 180 16.57 -5.14 -9.24
CA LEU A 180 15.34 -4.37 -9.39
C LEU A 180 14.64 -4.64 -10.74
N PHE A 181 15.41 -4.77 -11.82
CA PHE A 181 14.92 -4.92 -13.19
C PHE A 181 14.93 -6.37 -13.72
N SER A 182 15.49 -7.35 -12.98
CA SER A 182 15.53 -8.77 -13.38
C SER A 182 14.26 -9.56 -13.08
N ALA A 183 13.24 -8.95 -12.46
CA ALA A 183 11.90 -9.52 -12.50
C ALA A 183 11.50 -9.68 -13.99
N PRO A 184 10.88 -10.80 -14.39
CA PRO A 184 10.41 -10.97 -15.76
C PRO A 184 9.26 -10.00 -15.96
N THR A 185 9.59 -8.76 -16.29
CA THR A 185 8.71 -7.83 -16.98
C THR A 185 8.36 -8.54 -18.27
N ARG A 186 7.25 -9.30 -18.24
CA ARG A 186 6.55 -9.67 -19.46
C ARG A 186 6.34 -8.36 -20.17
N ALA A 187 7.11 -8.19 -21.25
CA ALA A 187 7.00 -7.13 -22.22
C ALA A 187 5.53 -6.64 -22.29
N THR A 188 5.26 -5.53 -21.61
CA THR A 188 4.31 -4.57 -22.13
C THR A 188 4.87 -4.26 -23.49
N ARG A 189 4.19 -4.77 -24.52
CA ARG A 189 4.65 -4.85 -25.91
C ARG A 189 4.93 -3.48 -26.54
N ASP A 190 4.76 -2.39 -25.78
CA ASP A 190 4.82 -1.01 -26.22
C ASP A 190 5.59 -0.06 -25.28
N SER A 191 6.20 -0.50 -24.16
CA SER A 191 7.19 0.38 -23.49
C SER A 191 8.53 0.14 -24.18
N PRO A 192 9.09 1.12 -24.90
CA PRO A 192 10.35 0.95 -25.60
C PRO A 192 11.41 0.57 -24.56
N MET A 193 12.25 -0.42 -24.88
CA MET A 193 13.40 -0.79 -24.05
C MET A 193 14.25 0.43 -23.64
N ASP A 194 14.16 1.50 -24.44
CA ASP A 194 14.74 2.82 -24.21
C ASP A 194 14.27 3.48 -22.91
N GLU A 195 12.99 3.36 -22.52
CA GLU A 195 12.48 3.94 -21.26
C GLU A 195 13.06 3.23 -20.02
N VAL A 196 13.18 1.90 -20.06
CA VAL A 196 13.78 1.12 -18.96
C VAL A 196 15.27 1.41 -18.87
N ALA A 197 15.95 1.53 -20.01
CA ALA A 197 17.36 1.92 -20.07
C ALA A 197 17.57 3.35 -19.55
N GLU A 198 16.69 4.29 -19.91
CA GLU A 198 16.73 5.68 -19.45
C GLU A 198 16.48 5.81 -17.95
N VAL A 199 15.44 5.14 -17.42
CA VAL A 199 15.13 5.12 -15.98
C VAL A 199 16.28 4.46 -15.21
N ARG A 200 16.85 3.39 -15.73
CA ARG A 200 18.03 2.73 -15.14
C ARG A 200 19.22 3.68 -15.10
N ALA A 201 19.52 4.38 -16.18
CA ALA A 201 20.62 5.33 -16.23
C ALA A 201 20.43 6.48 -15.24
N LYS A 202 19.22 7.07 -15.18
CA LYS A 202 18.86 8.13 -14.24
C LYS A 202 18.98 7.68 -12.78
N LEU A 203 18.53 6.46 -12.46
CA LEU A 203 18.68 5.89 -11.12
C LEU A 203 20.16 5.59 -10.79
N THR A 204 20.94 5.07 -11.74
CA THR A 204 22.38 4.85 -11.55
C THR A 204 23.08 6.16 -11.19
N MET A 205 22.78 7.22 -11.94
CA MET A 205 23.32 8.55 -11.70
C MET A 205 22.90 9.11 -10.34
N LEU A 206 21.62 9.05 -9.99
CA LEU A 206 21.11 9.54 -8.70
C LEU A 206 21.81 8.85 -7.52
N LEU A 207 22.00 7.54 -7.61
CA LEU A 207 22.66 6.75 -6.57
C LEU A 207 24.18 6.99 -6.53
N LEU A 208 24.84 7.19 -7.67
CA LEU A 208 26.25 7.56 -7.73
C LEU A 208 26.50 8.95 -7.13
N THR A 209 25.71 9.93 -7.53
CA THR A 209 25.73 11.31 -7.02
C THR A 209 25.59 11.34 -5.49
N HIS A 210 24.66 10.55 -4.95
CA HIS A 210 24.46 10.41 -3.51
C HIS A 210 25.65 9.78 -2.79
N ALA A 211 26.33 8.83 -3.43
CA ALA A 211 27.48 8.14 -2.87
C ALA A 211 28.77 8.98 -2.92
N THR A 212 28.90 9.94 -3.84
CA THR A 212 30.17 10.62 -4.11
C THR A 212 30.39 11.96 -3.41
N ASP A 213 29.38 12.80 -3.15
CA ASP A 213 29.47 13.98 -2.24
C ASP A 213 28.12 14.74 -2.14
N ALA A 214 27.86 15.42 -1.02
CA ALA A 214 26.68 16.27 -0.80
C ALA A 214 26.64 17.55 -1.69
N ARG A 215 27.77 17.95 -2.29
CA ARG A 215 27.85 19.08 -3.23
C ARG A 215 27.27 18.78 -4.61
N ALA A 216 27.06 17.51 -4.94
CA ALA A 216 26.50 17.11 -6.23
C ALA A 216 24.96 17.30 -6.29
N MET A 217 24.36 17.89 -5.26
CA MET A 217 22.94 18.22 -5.23
C MET A 217 22.51 19.27 -6.29
N ASP A 218 23.43 20.07 -6.82
CA ASP A 218 23.13 21.04 -7.88
C ASP A 218 22.86 20.36 -9.25
N LEU A 219 23.31 19.12 -9.45
CA LEU A 219 23.00 18.33 -10.66
C LEU A 219 21.52 17.94 -10.76
N PHE A 220 20.77 18.01 -9.64
CA PHE A 220 19.34 17.71 -9.61
C PHE A 220 18.45 18.87 -10.08
N GLN A 221 19.02 20.03 -10.45
CA GLN A 221 18.26 21.14 -11.04
C GLN A 221 18.08 21.02 -12.56
N HIS A 222 18.44 19.86 -13.14
CA HIS A 222 18.53 19.63 -14.58
C HIS A 222 17.65 18.47 -15.06
N ASP A 223 16.37 18.53 -14.72
CA ASP A 223 15.31 17.56 -15.07
C ASP A 223 15.23 17.22 -16.58
N SER A 224 15.85 18.05 -17.43
CA SER A 224 15.83 17.96 -18.90
C SER A 224 17.09 17.38 -19.54
N TRP A 225 18.14 17.06 -18.76
CA TRP A 225 19.37 16.53 -19.34
C TRP A 225 19.20 15.07 -19.80
N SER A 226 19.75 14.79 -20.97
CA SER A 226 19.89 13.45 -21.52
C SER A 226 20.98 12.66 -20.79
N VAL A 227 20.93 11.31 -20.88
CA VAL A 227 21.92 10.41 -20.26
C VAL A 227 23.38 10.79 -20.62
N PRO A 228 23.72 11.10 -21.88
CA PRO A 228 25.09 11.50 -22.24
C PRO A 228 25.54 12.82 -21.61
N GLU A 229 24.64 13.80 -21.47
CA GLU A 229 24.95 15.11 -20.86
C GLU A 229 25.27 14.95 -19.38
N TYR A 230 24.50 14.10 -18.69
CA TYR A 230 24.77 13.76 -17.31
C TYR A 230 26.05 12.94 -17.11
N GLU A 231 26.33 11.95 -17.99
CA GLU A 231 27.59 11.18 -17.93
C GLU A 231 28.81 12.10 -18.12
N ALA A 232 28.74 13.05 -19.05
CA ALA A 232 29.80 14.04 -19.26
C ALA A 232 30.03 14.92 -18.02
N ALA A 233 28.96 15.38 -17.37
CA ALA A 233 29.05 16.16 -16.14
C ALA A 233 29.63 15.36 -14.97
N LEU A 234 29.23 14.10 -14.80
CA LEU A 234 29.80 13.20 -13.78
C LEU A 234 31.28 12.92 -14.03
N HIS A 235 31.69 12.73 -15.28
CA HIS A 235 33.09 12.56 -15.65
C HIS A 235 33.93 13.81 -15.37
N ALA A 236 33.39 15.00 -15.65
CA ALA A 236 34.04 16.26 -15.31
C ALA A 236 34.21 16.43 -13.79
N LEU A 237 33.16 16.16 -13.00
CA LEU A 237 33.20 16.20 -11.54
C LEU A 237 34.17 15.17 -10.95
N ALA A 238 34.22 13.95 -11.50
CA ALA A 238 35.17 12.92 -11.07
C ALA A 238 36.63 13.26 -11.43
N ALA A 239 36.86 14.07 -12.47
CA ALA A 239 38.18 14.55 -12.86
C ALA A 239 38.63 15.78 -12.04
N GLU A 240 37.70 16.59 -11.55
CA GLU A 240 37.96 17.75 -10.68
C GLU A 240 38.04 17.38 -9.20
N ALA A 241 37.50 16.23 -8.79
CA ALA A 241 37.62 15.73 -7.44
C ALA A 241 39.10 15.49 -7.10
N PRO A 242 39.67 16.13 -6.07
CA PRO A 242 41.02 15.79 -5.62
C PRO A 242 41.07 14.31 -5.24
N PRO A 243 42.20 13.60 -5.44
CA PRO A 243 42.32 12.22 -4.98
C PRO A 243 41.96 12.21 -3.51
N LEU A 244 40.99 11.36 -3.13
CA LEU A 244 40.57 11.18 -1.74
C LEU A 244 41.83 11.00 -0.90
N ALA A 245 42.23 12.06 -0.21
CA ALA A 245 43.34 11.99 0.70
C ALA A 245 42.91 11.01 1.77
N LEU A 246 43.55 9.84 1.80
CA LEU A 246 43.51 8.90 2.92
C LEU A 246 44.20 9.55 4.13
N ALA A 247 43.70 10.69 4.59
CA ALA A 247 44.03 11.29 5.86
C ALA A 247 42.99 10.83 6.87
N GLY A 248 42.97 9.51 7.13
CA GLY A 248 42.48 9.04 8.42
C GLY A 248 43.44 9.60 9.48
N PRO A 249 42.94 10.12 10.62
CA PRO A 249 43.82 10.53 11.72
C PRO A 249 44.70 9.35 12.14
N PRO A 250 45.95 9.58 12.59
CA PRO A 250 46.82 8.51 13.04
C PRO A 250 46.10 7.71 14.12
N ILE A 251 46.14 6.38 13.99
CA ILE A 251 45.61 5.45 14.98
C ILE A 251 46.32 5.75 16.30
N VAL A 252 45.65 6.46 17.20
CA VAL A 252 46.06 6.58 18.59
C VAL A 252 45.85 5.20 19.20
N ALA A 253 46.93 4.56 19.64
CA ALA A 253 46.87 3.30 20.36
C ALA A 253 45.94 3.48 21.58
N VAL A 254 44.80 2.80 21.55
CA VAL A 254 43.89 2.69 22.68
C VAL A 254 44.64 1.92 23.77
N PRO A 255 44.78 2.46 25.00
CA PRO A 255 45.39 1.71 26.09
C PRO A 255 44.51 0.51 26.42
N THR A 256 45.13 -0.66 26.52
CA THR A 256 44.50 -1.92 26.94
C THR A 256 43.70 -1.71 28.22
N PRO A 257 42.40 -2.10 28.26
CA PRO A 257 41.62 -2.00 29.49
C PRO A 257 42.11 -3.00 30.53
N GLU A 258 42.37 -2.53 31.74
CA GLU A 258 42.59 -3.38 32.91
C GLU A 258 41.42 -4.35 33.13
N PRO A 259 41.69 -5.58 33.61
CA PRO A 259 40.63 -6.52 33.94
C PRO A 259 39.86 -6.04 35.19
N TRP A 260 38.56 -5.78 34.97
CA TRP A 260 37.57 -5.43 35.98
C TRP A 260 37.55 -6.44 37.14
N ARG A 261 38.05 -6.03 38.32
CA ARG A 261 37.66 -6.61 39.60
C ARG A 261 36.36 -5.95 40.06
N GLY A 262 35.34 -6.76 40.35
CA GLY A 262 34.23 -6.34 41.21
C GLY A 262 32.84 -6.54 40.62
N LEU A 263 32.38 -7.80 40.54
CA LEU A 263 30.95 -8.13 40.50
C LEU A 263 30.67 -9.34 41.41
N ASP A 264 31.23 -9.32 42.62
CA ASP A 264 30.71 -10.09 43.75
C ASP A 264 29.74 -9.20 44.52
N ALA A 265 28.46 -9.21 44.15
CA ALA A 265 27.32 -9.04 45.07
C ALA A 265 26.02 -8.74 44.30
N ILE A 266 25.35 -9.78 43.81
CA ILE A 266 23.88 -9.75 43.73
C ILE A 266 23.36 -11.10 44.24
N LYS A 267 22.92 -11.13 45.50
CA LYS A 267 22.17 -12.24 46.10
C LYS A 267 20.69 -12.09 45.74
N PHE A 268 20.07 -13.15 45.25
CA PHE A 268 18.61 -13.26 45.11
C PHE A 268 18.01 -13.93 46.35
N PRO A 269 16.84 -13.48 46.84
CA PRO A 269 16.15 -14.12 47.96
C PRO A 269 15.37 -15.37 47.51
N PRO A 270 15.18 -16.36 48.42
CA PRO A 270 14.52 -17.61 48.08
C PRO A 270 12.98 -17.47 48.13
N THR A 271 12.35 -18.35 47.36
CA THR A 271 10.90 -18.55 47.11
C THR A 271 10.04 -18.70 48.34
#